data_AF-M6Q5V7-F1
#
_entry.id   AF-M6Q5V7-F1
#
_cell.length_a   1.000
_cell.length_b   1.000
_cell.length_c   1.000
_cell.angle_alpha   90.00
_cell.angle_beta   90.00
_cell.angle_gamma   90.00
#
_symmetry.space_group_name_H-M   'P 1'
#
loop_
_entity.id
_entity.type
_entity.pdbx_description
1 polymer ?
#
loop_
_entity_poly.entity_id
_entity_poly.type
_entity_poly.pdbx_seq_one_letter_code
_entity_poly.pdbx_strand_id
1 'polypeptide(L)'
;MGDKFPDLTRAQVEEFTREAWKIGQAYEVGVKDIAPRINQDAIDFFGRLNNADYGKLFNSQRTVFEESIRSVLDGSKTKTEALKKLKEKLGVDLENKKITERIDDIFRNKIYTSQNFSRIQRMHILGIAEVEIVAIMDAKTSPICRELNGRKFQVSEMSDFVEEFISTPVDENFWNKYRPPTAKEIKDFPGMKSSEILKTLAVKCPPFHFKCRTTIVTFVKSVINRITESGQTPLMGKIESPLNPMERAKNRNEVRTESLSGLEQEELLNKISSLQGNAVWNSDRLKTSWKKRVADGNSGIFGKTEATYASKAIDVLKNFNTLYAYSMEDKKTKSKSFKFGFVQDQKGGGKFFVPVNAETFEIENLFLLEIDSITDSLLKVT
;
A
#
# COMPACT_ATOMS: atom_id res chain seq x y z
N MET A 1 -27.60 -13.99 36.88
CA MET A 1 -27.42 -13.14 35.68
C MET A 1 -28.81 -12.83 35.17
N GLY A 2 -29.16 -11.58 34.89
CA GLY A 2 -30.53 -11.20 34.53
C GLY A 2 -30.88 -11.64 33.10
N ASP A 3 -31.98 -12.38 32.96
CA ASP A 3 -32.47 -12.98 31.70
C ASP A 3 -33.15 -11.98 30.74
N LYS A 4 -32.79 -10.70 30.78
CA LYS A 4 -33.33 -9.69 29.88
C LYS A 4 -32.20 -8.98 29.17
N PHE A 5 -32.06 -9.25 27.87
CA PHE A 5 -31.29 -8.38 26.99
C PHE A 5 -31.86 -6.95 27.07
N PRO A 6 -31.01 -5.90 27.15
CA PRO A 6 -31.50 -4.54 27.13
C PRO A 6 -32.26 -4.28 25.82
N ASP A 7 -33.40 -3.59 25.90
CA ASP A 7 -34.19 -3.14 24.76
C ASP A 7 -33.42 -2.03 24.01
N LEU A 8 -32.37 -2.42 23.29
CA LEU A 8 -31.64 -1.51 22.40
C LEU A 8 -32.53 -1.25 21.18
N THR A 9 -32.89 0.00 20.97
CA THR A 9 -33.61 0.40 19.77
C THR A 9 -32.72 0.19 18.54
N ARG A 10 -33.34 -0.06 17.37
CA ARG A 10 -32.61 -0.14 16.09
C ARG A 10 -31.69 1.07 15.85
N ALA A 11 -32.12 2.26 16.26
CA ALA A 11 -31.33 3.49 16.16
C ALA A 11 -30.08 3.46 17.06
N GLN A 12 -30.20 2.99 18.31
CA GLN A 12 -29.06 2.85 19.22
C GLN A 12 -28.07 1.78 18.75
N VAL A 13 -28.56 0.66 18.21
CA VAL A 13 -27.69 -0.36 17.59
C VAL A 13 -27.00 0.21 16.37
N GLU A 14 -27.70 0.96 15.52
CA GLU A 14 -27.12 1.59 14.33
C GLU A 14 -26.07 2.66 14.69
N GLU A 15 -26.36 3.51 15.68
CA GLU A 15 -25.43 4.52 16.19
C GLU A 15 -24.19 3.86 16.79
N PHE A 16 -24.38 2.90 17.71
CA PHE A 16 -23.28 2.14 18.31
C PHE A 16 -22.44 1.43 17.23
N THR A 17 -23.08 0.77 16.27
CA THR A 17 -22.39 0.08 15.17
C THR A 17 -21.66 1.07 14.28
N ARG A 18 -22.24 2.23 13.97
CA ARG A 18 -21.61 3.28 13.15
C ARG A 18 -20.43 3.93 13.88
N GLU A 19 -20.53 4.16 15.18
CA GLU A 19 -19.43 4.66 16.00
C GLU A 19 -18.32 3.62 16.12
N ALA A 20 -18.66 2.37 16.45
CA ALA A 20 -17.73 1.25 16.50
C ALA A 20 -17.02 1.06 15.15
N TRP A 21 -17.76 1.13 14.05
CA TRP A 21 -17.24 1.11 12.69
C TRP A 21 -16.29 2.27 12.40
N LYS A 22 -16.69 3.51 12.71
CA LYS A 22 -15.81 4.69 12.59
C LYS A 22 -14.53 4.56 13.43
N ILE A 23 -14.62 4.01 14.64
CA ILE A 23 -13.48 3.74 15.53
C ILE A 23 -12.55 2.66 14.96
N GLY A 24 -13.13 1.60 14.40
CA GLY A 24 -12.38 0.56 13.68
C GLY A 24 -11.69 1.09 12.43
N GLN A 25 -12.33 2.03 11.73
CA GLN A 25 -11.89 2.56 10.44
C GLN A 25 -11.06 3.83 10.48
N ALA A 26 -10.92 4.50 11.63
CA ALA A 26 -10.29 5.82 11.77
C ALA A 26 -9.02 5.97 10.90
N TYR A 27 -9.21 6.50 9.69
CA TYR A 27 -8.25 6.71 8.62
C TYR A 27 -8.80 7.86 7.78
N GLU A 28 -8.20 9.03 7.92
CA GLU A 28 -8.38 10.11 6.95
C GLU A 28 -7.13 10.16 6.07
N VAL A 29 -7.36 10.02 4.75
CA VAL A 29 -6.32 10.20 3.75
C VAL A 29 -6.05 11.70 3.66
N GLY A 30 -4.92 12.14 4.22
CA GLY A 30 -4.52 13.55 4.21
C GLY A 30 -4.85 14.28 5.52
N VAL A 31 -4.01 14.08 6.53
CA VAL A 31 -3.84 14.95 7.72
C VAL A 31 -5.13 15.27 8.50
N LYS A 32 -5.48 14.43 9.48
CA LYS A 32 -5.36 14.70 10.92
C LYS A 32 -5.74 13.46 11.73
N ASP A 33 -5.06 13.34 12.86
CA ASP A 33 -5.16 12.26 13.83
C ASP A 33 -6.61 11.90 14.19
N ILE A 34 -6.93 10.60 14.14
CA ILE A 34 -8.00 10.05 14.95
C ILE A 34 -7.57 8.66 15.46
N ALA A 35 -7.35 8.56 16.77
CA ALA A 35 -7.87 7.47 17.61
C ALA A 35 -7.85 7.90 19.09
N PRO A 36 -9.00 8.17 19.75
CA PRO A 36 -9.07 8.52 21.18
C PRO A 36 -8.85 7.33 22.13
N ARG A 37 -8.64 6.11 21.63
CA ARG A 37 -8.39 4.92 22.46
C ARG A 37 -7.33 4.05 21.83
N ILE A 38 -6.11 4.23 22.31
CA ILE A 38 -4.97 3.38 22.01
C ILE A 38 -4.97 2.24 23.03
N ASN A 39 -4.60 1.03 22.61
CA ASN A 39 -4.43 -0.07 23.55
C ASN A 39 -3.27 0.27 24.50
N GLN A 40 -3.56 0.39 25.81
CA GLN A 40 -2.56 0.72 26.81
C GLN A 40 -1.44 -0.34 26.84
N ASP A 41 -1.75 -1.61 26.57
CA ASP A 41 -0.76 -2.68 26.48
C ASP A 41 0.23 -2.49 25.33
N ALA A 42 -0.25 -1.95 24.20
CA ALA A 42 0.61 -1.60 23.08
C ALA A 42 1.54 -0.45 23.47
N ILE A 43 1.05 0.54 24.22
CA ILE A 43 1.89 1.65 24.71
C ILE A 43 2.92 1.14 25.73
N ASP A 44 2.50 0.30 26.67
CA ASP A 44 3.35 -0.22 27.74
C ASP A 44 4.41 -1.19 27.20
N PHE A 45 4.08 -1.94 26.14
CA PHE A 45 5.05 -2.69 25.35
C PHE A 45 6.15 -1.79 24.77
N PHE A 46 5.82 -0.62 24.21
CA PHE A 46 6.87 0.28 23.74
C PHE A 46 7.75 0.78 24.88
N GLY A 47 7.19 0.99 26.07
CA GLY A 47 7.98 1.21 27.27
C GLY A 47 9.06 0.13 27.48
N ARG A 48 8.71 -1.15 27.33
CA ARG A 48 9.66 -2.28 27.41
C ARG A 48 10.63 -2.31 26.23
N LEU A 49 10.16 -2.19 25.00
CA LEU A 49 10.97 -2.25 23.78
C LEU A 49 12.03 -1.13 23.71
N ASN A 50 11.69 0.05 24.25
CA ASN A 50 12.60 1.18 24.33
C ASN A 50 13.85 0.88 25.18
N ASN A 51 13.80 -0.07 26.11
CA ASN A 51 14.98 -0.49 26.89
C ASN A 51 16.04 -1.19 26.02
N ALA A 52 15.61 -1.96 25.01
CA ALA A 52 16.53 -2.67 24.12
C ALA A 52 17.09 -1.77 23.00
N ASP A 53 16.25 -0.88 22.44
CA ASP A 53 16.67 -0.03 21.32
C ASP A 53 17.50 1.20 21.75
N TYR A 54 17.31 1.73 22.96
CA TYR A 54 17.81 3.06 23.36
C TYR A 54 18.76 3.10 24.55
N GLY A 55 18.81 2.05 25.37
CA GLY A 55 19.56 2.06 26.63
C GLY A 55 21.02 2.48 26.49
N LYS A 56 21.66 2.18 25.34
CA LYS A 56 23.05 2.54 25.03
C LYS A 56 23.23 3.80 24.17
N LEU A 57 22.23 4.22 23.40
CA LEU A 57 22.38 5.28 22.38
C LEU A 57 21.94 6.67 22.86
N PHE A 58 21.02 6.75 23.83
CA PHE A 58 20.44 8.02 24.28
C PHE A 58 20.45 8.15 25.80
N ASN A 59 21.45 7.60 26.52
CA ASN A 59 21.67 7.81 27.96
C ASN A 59 20.39 7.73 28.83
N SER A 60 19.58 6.69 28.66
CA SER A 60 18.35 6.51 29.44
C SER A 60 17.27 7.59 29.26
N GLN A 61 17.29 8.38 28.17
CA GLN A 61 16.28 9.40 27.81
C GLN A 61 14.94 8.78 27.33
N ARG A 62 14.60 7.59 27.82
CA ARG A 62 13.39 6.83 27.45
C ARG A 62 12.12 7.65 27.68
N THR A 63 12.01 8.28 28.84
CA THR A 63 10.81 9.04 29.24
C THR A 63 10.53 10.17 28.23
N VAL A 64 11.57 10.79 27.70
CA VAL A 64 11.45 11.87 26.70
C VAL A 64 10.87 11.34 25.37
N PHE A 65 11.32 10.17 24.91
CA PHE A 65 10.73 9.51 23.74
C PHE A 65 9.27 9.11 23.99
N GLU A 66 8.99 8.50 25.15
CA GLU A 66 7.65 8.05 25.51
C GLU A 66 6.65 9.20 25.58
N GLU A 67 6.99 10.30 26.26
CA GLU A 67 6.17 11.52 26.31
C GLU A 67 5.87 12.07 24.90
N SER A 68 6.88 12.09 24.03
CA SER A 68 6.72 12.62 22.68
C SER A 68 5.81 11.71 21.84
N ILE A 69 6.02 10.40 21.88
CA ILE A 69 5.18 9.42 21.18
C ILE A 69 3.74 9.50 21.69
N ARG A 70 3.54 9.50 23.01
CA ARG A 70 2.22 9.63 23.65
C ARG A 70 1.50 10.90 23.18
N SER A 71 2.20 12.03 23.09
CA SER A 71 1.60 13.29 22.64
C SER A 71 1.11 13.29 21.18
N VAL A 72 1.65 12.42 20.33
CA VAL A 72 1.08 12.21 18.98
C VAL A 72 -0.12 11.28 19.05
N LEU A 73 0.03 10.22 19.83
CA LEU A 73 -0.91 9.15 19.98
C LEU A 73 -2.23 9.62 20.62
N ASP A 74 -2.20 10.53 21.58
CA ASP A 74 -3.38 11.17 22.19
C ASP A 74 -3.95 12.35 21.38
N GLY A 75 -3.31 12.71 20.26
CA GLY A 75 -3.71 13.82 19.39
C GLY A 75 -3.38 15.22 19.94
N SER A 76 -2.67 15.34 21.06
CA SER A 76 -2.28 16.64 21.62
C SER A 76 -1.24 17.41 20.79
N LYS A 77 -0.49 16.70 19.93
CA LYS A 77 0.49 17.28 19.00
C LYS A 77 0.50 16.54 17.67
N THR A 78 0.82 17.27 16.61
CA THR A 78 1.17 16.64 15.33
C THR A 78 2.53 15.92 15.44
N LYS A 79 2.77 14.94 14.55
CA LYS A 79 4.07 14.25 14.42
C LYS A 79 5.25 15.23 14.29
N THR A 80 5.08 16.29 13.53
CA THR A 80 6.13 17.30 13.29
C THR A 80 6.46 18.08 14.56
N GLU A 81 5.44 18.53 15.31
CA GLU A 81 5.63 19.28 16.55
C GLU A 81 6.25 18.42 17.65
N ALA A 82 5.77 17.19 17.81
CA ALA A 82 6.29 16.25 18.79
C ALA A 82 7.74 15.86 18.51
N LEU A 83 8.08 15.60 17.24
CA LEU A 83 9.45 15.29 16.81
C LEU A 83 10.41 16.46 17.01
N LYS A 84 9.97 17.69 16.71
CA LYS A 84 10.76 18.91 16.96
C LYS A 84 11.09 19.03 18.45
N LYS A 85 10.07 18.95 19.32
CA LYS A 85 10.24 19.03 20.78
C LYS A 85 11.08 17.88 21.35
N LEU A 86 10.98 16.68 20.77
CA LEU A 86 11.81 15.53 21.15
C LEU A 86 13.29 15.83 20.92
N LYS A 87 13.66 16.32 19.73
CA LYS A 87 15.04 16.67 19.39
C LYS A 87 15.59 17.76 20.31
N GLU A 88 14.81 18.79 20.59
CA GLU A 88 15.16 19.86 21.53
C GLU A 88 15.43 19.31 22.94
N LYS A 89 14.54 18.45 23.47
CA LYS A 89 14.68 17.85 24.81
C LYS A 89 15.85 16.87 24.92
N LEU A 90 16.18 16.15 23.85
CA LEU A 90 17.29 15.20 23.85
C LEU A 90 18.66 15.89 23.90
N GLY A 91 18.73 17.19 23.62
CA GLY A 91 19.99 17.95 23.63
C GLY A 91 21.04 17.40 22.66
N VAL A 92 20.60 16.67 21.63
CA VAL A 92 21.48 16.06 20.63
C VAL A 92 21.95 17.11 19.63
N ASP A 93 23.15 16.91 19.09
CA ASP A 93 23.64 17.69 17.98
C ASP A 93 22.74 17.51 16.75
N LEU A 94 21.98 18.55 16.40
CA LEU A 94 21.06 18.55 15.28
C LEU A 94 21.77 18.57 13.93
N GLU A 95 23.04 19.01 13.90
CA GLU A 95 23.87 18.98 12.69
C GLU A 95 24.34 17.56 12.36
N ASN A 96 24.38 16.68 13.37
CA ASN A 96 24.65 15.26 13.16
C ASN A 96 23.45 14.56 12.52
N LYS A 97 23.45 14.53 11.18
CA LYS A 97 22.42 13.88 10.37
C LYS A 97 22.16 12.42 10.77
N LYS A 98 23.20 11.67 11.14
CA LYS A 98 23.05 10.26 11.52
C LYS A 98 22.23 10.09 12.80
N ILE A 99 22.47 10.93 13.80
CA ILE A 99 21.71 10.93 15.06
C ILE A 99 20.29 11.43 14.80
N THR A 100 20.14 12.53 14.07
CA THR A 100 18.85 13.15 13.76
C THR A 100 17.94 12.20 12.95
N GLU A 101 18.46 11.54 11.92
CA GLU A 101 17.71 10.55 11.14
C GLU A 101 17.35 9.33 11.96
N ARG A 102 18.24 8.87 12.85
CA ARG A 102 17.98 7.73 13.73
C ARG A 102 16.83 8.03 14.69
N ILE A 103 16.79 9.23 15.29
CA ILE A 103 15.68 9.69 16.14
C ILE A 103 14.37 9.69 15.35
N ASP A 104 14.38 10.23 14.13
CA ASP A 104 13.19 10.29 13.27
C ASP A 104 12.64 8.90 12.96
N ASP A 105 13.53 7.97 12.63
CA ASP A 105 13.18 6.59 12.26
C ASP A 105 12.55 5.85 13.42
N ILE A 106 13.17 5.96 14.59
CA ILE A 106 12.69 5.40 15.83
C ILE A 106 11.30 5.96 16.15
N PHE A 107 11.19 7.29 16.22
CA PHE A 107 9.97 7.97 16.62
C PHE A 107 8.80 7.60 15.71
N ARG A 108 9.02 7.66 14.39
CA ARG A 108 8.00 7.31 13.40
C ARG A 108 7.63 5.84 13.47
N ASN A 109 8.62 4.94 13.57
CA ASN A 109 8.37 3.50 13.60
C ASN A 109 7.49 3.12 14.79
N LYS A 110 7.77 3.67 15.98
CA LYS A 110 6.96 3.41 17.18
C LYS A 110 5.52 3.88 16.99
N ILE A 111 5.31 5.11 16.52
CA ILE A 111 3.97 5.64 16.27
C ILE A 111 3.19 4.76 15.28
N TYR A 112 3.79 4.41 14.14
CA TYR A 112 3.09 3.58 13.15
C TYR A 112 2.82 2.17 13.66
N THR A 113 3.73 1.59 14.46
CA THR A 113 3.50 0.29 15.11
C THR A 113 2.32 0.39 16.07
N SER A 114 2.29 1.38 16.98
CA SER A 114 1.18 1.57 17.93
C SER A 114 -0.16 1.75 17.22
N GLN A 115 -0.17 2.57 16.15
CA GLN A 115 -1.38 2.86 15.37
C GLN A 115 -1.93 1.61 14.69
N ASN A 116 -1.09 0.84 14.00
CA ASN A 116 -1.51 -0.37 13.29
C ASN A 116 -1.87 -1.51 14.25
N PHE A 117 -1.10 -1.73 15.31
CA PHE A 117 -1.37 -2.80 16.29
C PHE A 117 -2.69 -2.55 17.02
N SER A 118 -2.90 -1.32 17.49
CA SER A 118 -4.16 -0.94 18.12
C SER A 118 -5.33 -1.06 17.15
N ARG A 119 -5.13 -0.75 15.87
CA ARG A 119 -6.18 -0.89 14.85
C ARG A 119 -6.55 -2.36 14.64
N ILE A 120 -5.58 -3.25 14.51
CA ILE A 120 -5.83 -4.69 14.37
C ILE A 120 -6.59 -5.24 15.57
N GLN A 121 -6.17 -4.92 16.80
CA GLN A 121 -6.86 -5.38 17.99
C GLN A 121 -8.29 -4.83 18.09
N ARG A 122 -8.51 -3.56 17.72
CA ARG A 122 -9.87 -3.00 17.63
C ARG A 122 -10.71 -3.72 16.58
N MET A 123 -10.16 -3.95 15.38
CA MET A 123 -10.85 -4.70 14.32
C MET A 123 -11.22 -6.11 14.79
N HIS A 124 -10.31 -6.78 15.52
CA HIS A 124 -10.54 -8.10 16.09
C HIS A 124 -11.68 -8.09 17.11
N ILE A 125 -11.66 -7.17 18.07
CA ILE A 125 -12.73 -6.99 19.08
C ILE A 125 -14.09 -6.70 18.43
N LEU A 126 -14.08 -5.95 17.33
CA LEU A 126 -15.29 -5.59 16.57
C LEU A 126 -15.78 -6.72 15.64
N GLY A 127 -15.09 -7.86 15.58
CA GLY A 127 -15.47 -8.99 14.72
C GLY A 127 -15.27 -8.71 13.22
N ILE A 128 -14.43 -7.73 12.86
CA ILE A 128 -14.04 -7.53 11.45
C ILE A 128 -13.14 -8.70 11.06
N ALA A 129 -13.53 -9.45 10.03
CA ALA A 129 -12.82 -10.65 9.61
C ALA A 129 -11.57 -10.34 8.78
N GLU A 130 -11.68 -9.39 7.85
CA GLU A 130 -10.70 -9.18 6.79
C GLU A 130 -10.22 -7.73 6.71
N VAL A 131 -8.94 -7.58 6.43
CA VAL A 131 -8.28 -6.28 6.25
C VAL A 131 -7.49 -6.22 4.96
N GLU A 132 -7.36 -5.00 4.44
CA GLU A 132 -6.47 -4.64 3.34
C GLU A 132 -5.21 -3.96 3.88
N ILE A 133 -4.05 -4.34 3.34
CA ILE A 133 -2.82 -3.58 3.49
C ILE A 133 -2.81 -2.44 2.48
N VAL A 134 -2.64 -1.19 2.96
CA VAL A 134 -2.62 0.01 2.12
C VAL A 134 -1.29 0.74 2.27
N ALA A 135 -0.52 0.81 1.19
CA ALA A 135 0.74 1.52 1.13
C ALA A 135 0.59 2.90 0.47
N ILE A 136 1.40 3.87 0.90
CA ILE A 136 1.54 5.14 0.17
C ILE A 136 2.39 4.86 -1.06
N MET A 137 1.76 4.65 -2.21
CA MET A 137 2.41 4.23 -3.46
C MET A 137 3.17 5.39 -4.13
N ASP A 138 4.35 5.69 -3.60
CA ASP A 138 5.31 6.66 -4.17
C ASP A 138 6.71 6.03 -4.36
N ALA A 139 7.66 6.81 -4.88
CA ALA A 139 9.04 6.36 -5.13
C ALA A 139 9.79 5.84 -3.88
N LYS A 140 9.34 6.17 -2.67
CA LYS A 140 9.94 5.70 -1.40
C LYS A 140 9.30 4.42 -0.88
N THR A 141 8.30 3.87 -1.58
CA THR A 141 7.65 2.61 -1.20
C THR A 141 8.57 1.43 -1.47
N SER A 142 8.79 0.61 -0.45
CA SER A 142 9.61 -0.59 -0.57
C SER A 142 8.92 -1.68 -1.42
N PRO A 143 9.68 -2.63 -1.98
CA PRO A 143 9.11 -3.76 -2.73
C PRO A 143 8.04 -4.54 -1.96
N ILE A 144 8.28 -4.87 -0.68
CA ILE A 144 7.28 -5.56 0.14
C ILE A 144 5.98 -4.77 0.28
N CYS A 145 6.07 -3.47 0.55
CA CYS A 145 4.87 -2.67 0.74
C CYS A 145 4.04 -2.56 -0.54
N ARG A 146 4.69 -2.54 -1.70
CA ARG A 146 4.02 -2.56 -3.01
C ARG A 146 3.37 -3.92 -3.28
N GLU A 147 4.08 -5.00 -2.94
CA GLU A 147 3.58 -6.35 -3.11
C GLU A 147 2.36 -6.63 -2.22
N LEU A 148 2.40 -6.19 -0.96
CA LEU A 148 1.31 -6.38 -0.02
C LEU A 148 0.15 -5.41 -0.21
N ASN A 149 0.36 -4.26 -0.85
CA ASN A 149 -0.70 -3.26 -1.09
C ASN A 149 -1.90 -3.88 -1.83
N GLY A 150 -3.12 -3.70 -1.34
CA GLY A 150 -4.34 -4.22 -1.94
C GLY A 150 -4.63 -5.70 -1.63
N ARG A 151 -3.72 -6.41 -0.97
CA ARG A 151 -3.94 -7.80 -0.53
C ARG A 151 -4.77 -7.86 0.74
N LYS A 152 -5.52 -8.94 0.87
CA LYS A 152 -6.49 -9.24 1.91
C LYS A 152 -5.91 -10.24 2.91
N PHE A 153 -6.09 -9.96 4.20
CA PHE A 153 -5.59 -10.80 5.29
C PHE A 153 -6.62 -10.95 6.40
N GLN A 154 -6.52 -12.06 7.14
CA GLN A 154 -7.38 -12.33 8.29
C GLN A 154 -6.92 -11.50 9.49
N VAL A 155 -7.88 -10.81 10.11
CA VAL A 155 -7.65 -9.98 11.30
C VAL A 155 -7.22 -10.82 12.49
N SER A 156 -7.80 -12.02 12.66
CA SER A 156 -7.43 -12.93 13.75
C SER A 156 -5.95 -13.28 13.73
N GLU A 157 -5.42 -13.69 12.57
CA GLU A 157 -3.99 -14.03 12.45
C GLU A 157 -3.06 -12.84 12.74
N MET A 158 -3.45 -11.63 12.31
CA MET A 158 -2.70 -10.42 12.64
C MET A 158 -2.82 -10.05 14.12
N SER A 159 -3.97 -10.31 14.76
CA SER A 159 -4.20 -10.07 16.19
C SER A 159 -3.38 -11.02 17.04
N ASP A 160 -3.35 -12.31 16.71
CA ASP A 160 -2.53 -13.32 17.36
C ASP A 160 -1.04 -12.92 17.33
N PHE A 161 -0.57 -12.42 16.18
CA PHE A 161 0.78 -11.87 16.07
C PHE A 161 1.01 -10.65 16.96
N VAL A 162 0.06 -9.71 17.00
CA VAL A 162 0.19 -8.51 17.85
C VAL A 162 0.28 -8.90 19.32
N GLU A 163 -0.53 -9.85 19.78
CA GLU A 163 -0.51 -10.37 21.14
C GLU A 163 0.81 -11.11 21.45
N GLU A 164 1.28 -11.95 20.53
CA GLU A 164 2.57 -12.63 20.63
C GLU A 164 3.73 -11.62 20.71
N PHE A 165 3.74 -10.61 19.84
CA PHE A 165 4.78 -9.60 19.78
C PHE A 165 4.81 -8.76 21.06
N ILE A 166 3.64 -8.35 21.56
CA ILE A 166 3.51 -7.55 22.80
C ILE A 166 3.89 -8.38 24.03
N SER A 167 3.57 -9.67 24.06
CA SER A 167 3.87 -10.54 25.21
C SER A 167 5.33 -11.04 25.21
N THR A 168 6.00 -11.08 24.06
CA THR A 168 7.38 -11.57 23.95
C THR A 168 8.36 -10.69 24.74
N PRO A 169 9.21 -11.29 25.60
CA PRO A 169 10.28 -10.57 26.28
C PRO A 169 11.26 -9.92 25.31
N VAL A 170 11.68 -8.69 25.62
CA VAL A 170 12.62 -7.94 24.77
C VAL A 170 14.06 -8.22 25.21
N ASP A 171 14.60 -9.33 24.72
CA ASP A 171 16.01 -9.73 24.90
C ASP A 171 16.87 -9.39 23.66
N GLU A 172 18.14 -9.82 23.66
CA GLU A 172 19.07 -9.59 22.55
C GLU A 172 18.67 -10.27 21.23
N ASN A 173 17.80 -11.28 21.28
CA ASN A 173 17.32 -12.03 20.12
C ASN A 173 15.95 -11.56 19.61
N PHE A 174 15.29 -10.63 20.31
CA PHE A 174 13.98 -10.10 19.92
C PHE A 174 13.94 -9.68 18.45
N TRP A 175 14.95 -8.93 17.99
CA TRP A 175 15.00 -8.45 16.61
C TRP A 175 15.40 -9.50 15.59
N ASN A 176 16.01 -10.62 16.00
CA ASN A 176 16.23 -11.77 15.13
C ASN A 176 14.89 -12.47 14.82
N LYS A 177 13.98 -12.52 15.80
CA LYS A 177 12.65 -13.10 15.65
C LYS A 177 11.72 -12.23 14.80
N TYR A 178 11.78 -10.91 14.95
CA TYR A 178 10.89 -9.96 14.28
C TYR A 178 11.59 -9.10 13.22
N ARG A 179 12.45 -9.73 12.42
CA ARG A 179 13.17 -9.03 11.36
C ARG A 179 12.27 -8.70 10.16
N PRO A 180 12.53 -7.58 9.47
CA PRO A 180 11.98 -7.36 8.13
C PRO A 180 12.35 -8.51 7.17
N PRO A 181 11.49 -8.83 6.21
CA PRO A 181 11.82 -9.80 5.17
C PRO A 181 12.86 -9.24 4.20
N THR A 182 13.65 -10.15 3.65
CA THR A 182 14.69 -9.88 2.66
C THR A 182 14.10 -9.82 1.26
N ALA A 183 14.83 -9.20 0.32
CA ALA A 183 14.44 -9.17 -1.08
C ALA A 183 14.29 -10.58 -1.70
N LYS A 184 15.05 -11.56 -1.20
CA LYS A 184 14.94 -12.96 -1.65
C LYS A 184 13.62 -13.59 -1.22
N GLU A 185 13.19 -13.33 0.02
CA GLU A 185 11.93 -13.85 0.56
C GLU A 185 10.71 -13.24 -0.16
N ILE A 186 10.79 -11.96 -0.54
CA ILE A 186 9.68 -11.25 -1.20
C ILE A 186 9.51 -11.68 -2.67
N LYS A 187 10.55 -12.23 -3.31
CA LYS A 187 10.56 -12.52 -4.76
C LYS A 187 9.42 -13.43 -5.21
N ASP A 188 9.04 -14.39 -4.37
CA ASP A 188 8.06 -15.42 -4.71
C ASP A 188 6.63 -15.04 -4.30
N PHE A 189 6.44 -13.91 -3.61
CA PHE A 189 5.14 -13.44 -3.15
C PHE A 189 4.09 -13.23 -4.26
N PRO A 190 4.43 -12.73 -5.48
CA PRO A 190 3.41 -12.52 -6.52
C PRO A 190 2.57 -13.77 -6.83
N GLY A 191 3.21 -14.94 -6.91
CA GLY A 191 2.54 -16.23 -7.15
C GLY A 191 1.96 -16.89 -5.89
N MET A 192 2.21 -16.33 -4.71
CA MET A 192 1.80 -16.88 -3.43
C MET A 192 0.47 -16.30 -2.97
N LYS A 193 -0.38 -17.14 -2.37
CA LYS A 193 -1.64 -16.68 -1.78
C LYS A 193 -1.37 -15.80 -0.57
N SER A 194 -2.21 -14.80 -0.34
CA SER A 194 -2.05 -13.89 0.81
C SER A 194 -2.03 -14.61 2.17
N SER A 195 -2.81 -15.69 2.31
CA SER A 195 -2.81 -16.56 3.51
C SER A 195 -1.52 -17.36 3.72
N GLU A 196 -0.72 -17.57 2.67
CA GLU A 196 0.59 -18.21 2.74
C GLU A 196 1.68 -17.18 3.00
N ILE A 197 1.62 -16.01 2.34
CA ILE A 197 2.56 -14.90 2.53
C ILE A 197 2.65 -14.55 4.02
N LEU A 198 1.50 -14.38 4.68
CA LEU A 198 1.47 -13.97 6.08
C LEU A 198 2.20 -14.95 7.02
N LYS A 199 2.16 -16.26 6.70
CA LYS A 199 2.86 -17.31 7.47
C LYS A 199 4.37 -17.28 7.26
N THR A 200 4.84 -16.79 6.12
CA THR A 200 6.29 -16.64 5.85
C THR A 200 6.89 -15.41 6.51
N LEU A 201 6.06 -14.44 6.88
CA LEU A 201 6.51 -13.18 7.47
C LEU A 201 6.75 -13.32 8.98
N ALA A 202 7.96 -12.93 9.40
CA ALA A 202 8.30 -12.72 10.80
C ALA A 202 7.51 -11.55 11.43
N VAL A 203 7.15 -10.55 10.63
CA VAL A 203 6.33 -9.41 11.04
C VAL A 203 5.05 -9.43 10.21
N LYS A 204 3.92 -9.77 10.84
CA LYS A 204 2.66 -10.04 10.14
C LYS A 204 1.76 -8.81 9.95
N CYS A 205 2.09 -7.67 10.53
CA CYS A 205 1.35 -6.42 10.27
C CYS A 205 2.31 -5.23 10.14
N PRO A 206 1.94 -4.16 9.41
CA PRO A 206 2.77 -2.99 9.28
C PRO A 206 3.10 -2.38 10.66
N PRO A 207 4.32 -1.84 10.84
CA PRO A 207 5.34 -1.61 9.81
C PRO A 207 6.18 -2.84 9.45
N PHE A 208 6.34 -3.13 8.16
CA PHE A 208 7.17 -4.26 7.67
C PHE A 208 8.67 -3.96 7.60
N HIS A 209 9.05 -2.70 7.73
CA HIS A 209 10.45 -2.24 7.66
C HIS A 209 10.57 -0.86 8.31
N PHE A 210 11.81 -0.42 8.59
CA PHE A 210 12.07 0.94 9.05
C PHE A 210 11.55 1.97 8.03
N LYS A 211 10.95 3.07 8.49
CA LYS A 211 10.31 4.10 7.65
C LYS A 211 9.08 3.62 6.85
N CYS A 212 8.50 2.46 7.20
CA CYS A 212 7.27 2.00 6.59
C CYS A 212 6.13 2.99 6.88
N ARG A 213 5.38 3.36 5.85
CA ARG A 213 4.21 4.25 5.92
C ARG A 213 2.91 3.51 5.57
N THR A 214 3.00 2.19 5.50
CA THR A 214 1.88 1.31 5.21
C THR A 214 0.97 1.22 6.42
N THR A 215 -0.32 1.15 6.14
CA THR A 215 -1.37 1.03 7.14
C THR A 215 -2.25 -0.17 6.81
N ILE A 216 -3.13 -0.50 7.75
CA ILE A 216 -4.20 -1.46 7.56
C ILE A 216 -5.55 -0.73 7.56
N VAL A 217 -6.47 -1.15 6.70
CA VAL A 217 -7.88 -0.73 6.69
C VAL A 217 -8.78 -1.96 6.58
N THR A 218 -10.06 -1.83 6.90
CA THR A 218 -11.04 -2.90 6.65
C THR A 218 -11.06 -3.24 5.16
N PHE A 219 -11.07 -4.53 4.82
CA PHE A 219 -11.16 -4.92 3.42
C PHE A 219 -12.52 -4.52 2.85
N VAL A 220 -12.50 -3.77 1.74
CA VAL A 220 -13.68 -3.45 0.95
C VAL A 220 -13.34 -3.72 -0.49
N LYS A 221 -14.14 -4.55 -1.15
CA LYS A 221 -13.98 -4.83 -2.58
C LYS A 221 -14.16 -3.54 -3.38
N SER A 222 -13.15 -3.20 -4.18
CA SER A 222 -13.22 -2.09 -5.12
C SER A 222 -14.08 -2.45 -6.32
N VAL A 223 -14.91 -1.51 -6.75
CA VAL A 223 -15.66 -1.59 -8.01
C VAL A 223 -15.00 -0.65 -9.00
N ILE A 224 -14.45 -1.19 -10.07
CA ILE A 224 -13.83 -0.44 -11.15
C ILE A 224 -14.69 -0.60 -12.39
N ASN A 225 -15.05 0.50 -13.04
CA ASN A 225 -15.84 0.48 -14.26
C ASN A 225 -14.96 0.78 -15.48
N ARG A 226 -15.15 -0.01 -16.54
CA ARG A 226 -14.63 0.27 -17.89
C ARG A 226 -15.72 0.85 -18.78
N ILE A 227 -15.31 1.64 -19.77
CA ILE A 227 -16.20 2.22 -20.78
C ILE A 227 -16.32 1.22 -21.95
N THR A 228 -17.54 0.82 -22.24
CA THR A 228 -17.91 -0.06 -23.36
C THR A 228 -18.90 0.65 -24.26
N GLU A 229 -19.19 0.07 -25.43
CA GLU A 229 -20.24 0.58 -26.33
C GLU A 229 -21.61 0.69 -25.64
N SER A 230 -21.89 -0.22 -24.70
CA SER A 230 -23.11 -0.24 -23.88
C SER A 230 -23.05 0.65 -22.63
N GLY A 231 -22.00 1.45 -22.44
CA GLY A 231 -21.80 2.31 -21.27
C GLY A 231 -20.78 1.76 -20.26
N GLN A 232 -20.94 2.07 -18.98
CA GLN A 232 -20.03 1.62 -17.93
C GLN A 232 -20.33 0.17 -17.53
N THR A 233 -19.31 -0.69 -17.58
CA THR A 233 -19.40 -2.10 -17.15
C THR A 233 -18.36 -2.37 -16.07
N PRO A 234 -18.70 -3.08 -14.98
CA PRO A 234 -17.73 -3.42 -13.94
C PRO A 234 -16.66 -4.38 -14.46
N LEU A 235 -15.43 -4.18 -13.99
CA LEU A 235 -14.33 -5.11 -14.15
C LEU A 235 -14.47 -6.24 -13.10
N MET A 236 -14.44 -7.49 -13.53
CA MET A 236 -14.61 -8.65 -12.66
C MET A 236 -13.29 -9.10 -12.01
N GLY A 237 -12.14 -8.65 -12.52
CA GLY A 237 -10.82 -9.05 -12.03
C GLY A 237 -10.41 -10.44 -12.55
N LYS A 238 -11.00 -10.91 -13.65
CA LYS A 238 -10.67 -12.21 -14.23
C LYS A 238 -9.58 -12.07 -15.28
N ILE A 239 -8.54 -12.88 -15.16
CA ILE A 239 -7.46 -12.94 -16.16
C ILE A 239 -7.88 -13.92 -17.25
N GLU A 240 -7.92 -13.42 -18.49
CA GLU A 240 -8.27 -14.19 -19.67
C GLU A 240 -7.08 -14.33 -20.61
N SER A 241 -7.05 -15.45 -21.32
CA SER A 241 -6.08 -15.67 -22.38
C SER A 241 -6.20 -14.60 -23.47
N PRO A 242 -5.12 -14.34 -24.23
CA PRO A 242 -5.19 -13.38 -25.32
C PRO A 242 -6.22 -13.80 -26.36
N LEU A 243 -6.87 -12.82 -27.00
CA LEU A 243 -7.78 -13.08 -28.12
C LEU A 243 -7.04 -13.72 -29.29
N ASN A 244 -5.82 -13.26 -29.54
CA ASN A 244 -4.95 -13.75 -30.61
C ASN A 244 -3.59 -14.19 -30.04
N PRO A 245 -3.46 -15.43 -29.54
CA PRO A 245 -2.22 -15.91 -28.95
C PRO A 245 -1.08 -15.91 -29.98
N MET A 246 0.02 -15.24 -29.65
CA MET A 246 1.24 -15.30 -30.45
C MET A 246 2.20 -16.33 -29.85
N GLU A 247 2.70 -17.27 -30.65
CA GLU A 247 3.64 -18.31 -30.18
C GLU A 247 4.88 -17.70 -29.51
N ARG A 248 5.44 -16.64 -30.11
CA ARG A 248 6.57 -15.87 -29.55
C ARG A 248 6.30 -15.20 -28.20
N ALA A 249 5.04 -15.15 -27.75
CA ALA A 249 4.59 -14.54 -26.50
C ALA A 249 4.12 -15.56 -25.46
N LYS A 250 4.04 -16.85 -25.80
CA LYS A 250 3.53 -17.92 -24.93
C LYS A 250 4.23 -17.98 -23.58
N ASN A 251 5.56 -18.14 -23.56
CA ASN A 251 6.35 -18.17 -22.32
C ASN A 251 6.20 -16.88 -21.50
N ARG A 252 5.92 -15.74 -22.15
CA ARG A 252 5.67 -14.49 -21.42
C ARG A 252 4.29 -14.50 -20.75
N ASN A 253 3.28 -15.06 -21.40
CA ASN A 253 1.92 -15.22 -20.85
C ASN A 253 1.86 -16.20 -19.68
N GLU A 254 2.61 -17.30 -19.74
CA GLU A 254 2.68 -18.29 -18.66
C GLU A 254 3.24 -17.66 -17.37
N VAL A 255 4.39 -17.00 -17.43
CA VAL A 255 5.00 -16.35 -16.26
C VAL A 255 4.10 -15.22 -15.71
N ARG A 256 3.35 -14.52 -16.56
CA ARG A 256 2.37 -13.52 -16.10
C ARG A 256 1.22 -14.15 -15.32
N THR A 257 0.68 -15.24 -15.86
CA THR A 257 -0.39 -15.99 -15.21
C THR A 257 0.08 -16.47 -13.83
N GLU A 258 1.30 -16.99 -13.74
CA GLU A 258 1.92 -17.37 -12.47
C GLU A 258 2.05 -16.16 -11.51
N SER A 259 2.60 -15.04 -11.97
CA SER A 259 2.79 -13.83 -11.13
C SER A 259 1.50 -13.21 -10.58
N LEU A 260 0.36 -13.52 -11.18
CA LEU A 260 -0.95 -13.04 -10.76
C LEU A 260 -1.80 -14.12 -10.08
N SER A 261 -1.35 -15.38 -10.12
CA SER A 261 -2.07 -16.52 -9.56
C SER A 261 -2.18 -16.49 -8.04
N GLY A 262 -1.31 -15.72 -7.37
CA GLY A 262 -1.35 -15.50 -5.93
C GLY A 262 -2.40 -14.48 -5.47
N LEU A 263 -3.07 -13.78 -6.40
CA LEU A 263 -4.09 -12.79 -6.10
C LEU A 263 -5.50 -13.37 -6.28
N GLU A 264 -6.36 -13.16 -5.29
CA GLU A 264 -7.79 -13.27 -5.48
C GLU A 264 -8.30 -12.16 -6.42
N GLN A 265 -9.44 -12.39 -7.08
CA GLN A 265 -10.02 -11.41 -8.01
C GLN A 265 -10.21 -10.04 -7.36
N GLU A 266 -10.64 -10.02 -6.10
CA GLU A 266 -10.93 -8.80 -5.36
C GLU A 266 -9.64 -8.05 -4.95
N GLU A 267 -8.56 -8.78 -4.67
CA GLU A 267 -7.24 -8.19 -4.40
C GLU A 267 -6.64 -7.55 -5.65
N LEU A 268 -6.82 -8.20 -6.81
CA LEU A 268 -6.43 -7.63 -8.10
C LEU A 268 -7.18 -6.32 -8.37
N LEU A 269 -8.50 -6.30 -8.12
CA LEU A 269 -9.32 -5.09 -8.25
C LEU A 269 -8.87 -3.99 -7.27
N ASN A 270 -8.57 -4.30 -6.02
CA ASN A 270 -8.09 -3.29 -5.05
C ASN A 270 -6.72 -2.74 -5.44
N LYS A 271 -5.80 -3.59 -5.91
CA LYS A 271 -4.51 -3.16 -6.49
C LYS A 271 -4.70 -2.20 -7.65
N ILE A 272 -5.61 -2.50 -8.58
CA ILE A 272 -5.94 -1.62 -9.71
C ILE A 272 -6.59 -0.30 -9.23
N SER A 273 -7.53 -0.36 -8.28
CA SER A 273 -8.22 0.81 -7.73
C SER A 273 -7.25 1.79 -7.06
N SER A 274 -6.26 1.24 -6.34
CA SER A 274 -5.21 2.04 -5.70
C SER A 274 -4.42 2.90 -6.69
N LEU A 275 -4.29 2.47 -7.95
CA LEU A 275 -3.68 3.28 -9.02
C LEU A 275 -4.51 4.52 -9.35
N GLN A 276 -5.83 4.35 -9.49
CA GLN A 276 -6.74 5.42 -9.89
C GLN A 276 -6.83 6.51 -8.81
N GLY A 277 -6.73 6.10 -7.54
CA GLY A 277 -6.71 7.01 -6.38
C GLY A 277 -5.35 7.67 -6.12
N ASN A 278 -4.23 6.94 -6.30
CA ASN A 278 -2.88 7.39 -5.93
C ASN A 278 -2.04 7.95 -7.09
N ALA A 279 -2.57 8.06 -8.31
CA ALA A 279 -1.81 8.48 -9.49
C ALA A 279 -1.07 9.83 -9.36
N VAL A 280 -1.48 10.70 -8.41
CA VAL A 280 -0.87 12.01 -8.15
C VAL A 280 0.60 11.92 -7.68
N TRP A 281 1.04 10.78 -7.14
CA TRP A 281 2.40 10.64 -6.56
C TRP A 281 3.50 10.20 -7.55
N ASN A 282 3.18 10.01 -8.84
CA ASN A 282 4.07 9.43 -9.88
C ASN A 282 4.86 10.44 -10.74
N SER A 283 5.09 11.66 -10.26
CA SER A 283 5.59 12.77 -11.10
C SER A 283 6.97 12.55 -11.74
N ASP A 284 7.93 11.89 -11.08
CA ASP A 284 9.32 11.85 -11.59
C ASP A 284 9.53 10.93 -12.81
N ARG A 285 8.76 9.85 -12.93
CA ARG A 285 8.79 9.01 -14.15
C ARG A 285 8.10 9.70 -15.31
N LEU A 286 6.99 10.40 -15.04
CA LEU A 286 6.28 11.20 -16.04
C LEU A 286 7.17 12.34 -16.58
N LYS A 287 7.97 13.00 -15.73
CA LYS A 287 8.99 14.00 -16.15
C LYS A 287 9.94 13.46 -17.20
N THR A 288 10.54 12.31 -16.93
CA THR A 288 11.56 11.71 -17.82
C THR A 288 10.94 11.30 -19.15
N SER A 289 9.77 10.65 -19.12
CA SER A 289 9.03 10.28 -20.33
C SER A 289 8.59 11.51 -21.13
N TRP A 290 8.13 12.57 -20.46
CA TRP A 290 7.76 13.83 -21.10
C TRP A 290 8.92 14.47 -21.85
N LYS A 291 10.11 14.56 -21.23
CA LYS A 291 11.32 15.09 -21.90
C LYS A 291 11.62 14.36 -23.20
N LYS A 292 11.50 13.03 -23.21
CA LYS A 292 11.66 12.22 -24.42
C LYS A 292 10.60 12.57 -25.48
N ARG A 293 9.34 12.73 -25.09
CA ARG A 293 8.24 13.08 -26.02
C ARG A 293 8.38 14.46 -26.65
N VAL A 294 8.92 15.42 -25.91
CA VAL A 294 9.26 16.74 -26.44
C VAL A 294 10.34 16.62 -27.51
N ALA A 295 11.39 15.81 -27.26
CA ALA A 295 12.46 15.58 -28.22
C ALA A 295 11.97 14.87 -29.50
N ASP A 296 11.02 13.94 -29.37
CA ASP A 296 10.39 13.23 -30.51
C ASP A 296 9.36 14.11 -31.27
N GLY A 297 9.23 15.41 -30.96
CA GLY A 297 8.41 16.38 -31.69
C GLY A 297 6.90 16.29 -31.48
N ASN A 298 6.41 15.50 -30.53
CA ASN A 298 5.00 15.08 -30.48
C ASN A 298 4.10 15.93 -29.54
N SER A 299 4.39 17.22 -29.42
CA SER A 299 3.72 18.13 -28.45
C SER A 299 2.27 18.48 -28.82
N GLY A 300 1.88 18.38 -30.09
CA GLY A 300 0.51 18.65 -30.54
C GLY A 300 -0.53 17.69 -29.96
N ILE A 301 -0.17 16.40 -29.82
CA ILE A 301 -1.08 15.35 -29.34
C ILE A 301 -1.13 15.33 -27.80
N PHE A 302 0.01 15.55 -27.13
CA PHE A 302 0.14 15.41 -25.68
C PHE A 302 -0.03 16.73 -24.90
N GLY A 303 -0.07 17.87 -25.59
CA GLY A 303 -0.07 19.21 -24.99
C GLY A 303 1.33 19.79 -24.83
N LYS A 304 1.43 21.06 -24.45
CA LYS A 304 2.73 21.78 -24.35
C LYS A 304 3.44 21.62 -23.01
N THR A 305 2.79 21.01 -22.01
CA THR A 305 3.34 20.91 -20.65
C THR A 305 3.24 19.49 -20.10
N GLU A 306 4.14 19.17 -19.17
CA GLU A 306 4.13 17.91 -18.44
C GLU A 306 2.82 17.67 -17.67
N ALA A 307 2.22 18.73 -17.14
CA ALA A 307 0.94 18.66 -16.45
C ALA A 307 -0.17 18.16 -17.39
N THR A 308 -0.18 18.57 -18.67
CA THR A 308 -1.14 18.05 -19.64
C THR A 308 -0.91 16.57 -19.94
N TYR A 309 0.34 16.15 -20.08
CA TYR A 309 0.70 14.74 -20.31
C TYR A 309 0.26 13.84 -19.14
N ALA A 310 0.53 14.27 -17.90
CA ALA A 310 0.12 13.57 -16.70
C ALA A 310 -1.41 13.48 -16.58
N SER A 311 -2.11 14.59 -16.80
CA SER A 311 -3.59 14.63 -16.77
C SER A 311 -4.21 13.69 -17.80
N LYS A 312 -3.66 13.60 -19.01
CA LYS A 312 -4.12 12.63 -20.02
C LYS A 312 -3.89 11.17 -19.60
N ALA A 313 -2.73 10.86 -19.01
CA ALA A 313 -2.47 9.51 -18.51
C ALA A 313 -3.46 9.13 -17.40
N ILE A 314 -3.75 10.05 -16.49
CA ILE A 314 -4.75 9.86 -15.42
C ILE A 314 -6.15 9.69 -16.00
N ASP A 315 -6.50 10.46 -17.04
CA ASP A 315 -7.78 10.31 -17.73
C ASP A 315 -7.94 8.91 -18.32
N VAL A 316 -6.93 8.41 -19.02
CA VAL A 316 -6.92 7.03 -19.54
C VAL A 316 -7.08 6.02 -18.41
N LEU A 317 -6.38 6.17 -17.28
CA LEU A 317 -6.53 5.27 -16.12
C LEU A 317 -7.95 5.25 -15.54
N LYS A 318 -8.65 6.39 -15.56
CA LYS A 318 -10.00 6.52 -14.99
C LYS A 318 -11.10 6.14 -15.98
N ASN A 319 -10.84 6.32 -17.27
CA ASN A 319 -11.83 6.23 -18.34
C ASN A 319 -11.40 5.26 -19.44
N PHE A 320 -10.90 4.08 -19.09
CA PHE A 320 -10.40 3.08 -20.05
C PHE A 320 -11.51 2.16 -20.60
N ASN A 321 -11.27 1.61 -21.78
CA ASN A 321 -12.09 0.57 -22.40
C ASN A 321 -11.59 -0.84 -22.08
N THR A 322 -10.26 -1.04 -22.07
CA THR A 322 -9.67 -2.36 -21.83
C THR A 322 -8.47 -2.28 -20.90
N LEU A 323 -8.32 -3.29 -20.03
CA LEU A 323 -7.14 -3.50 -19.20
C LEU A 323 -6.41 -4.76 -19.66
N TYR A 324 -5.10 -4.63 -19.83
CA TYR A 324 -4.20 -5.72 -20.20
C TYR A 324 -3.17 -6.00 -19.10
N ALA A 325 -2.76 -7.25 -18.97
CA ALA A 325 -1.58 -7.68 -18.23
C ALA A 325 -0.53 -8.24 -19.21
N TYR A 326 0.70 -7.75 -19.11
CA TYR A 326 1.80 -8.12 -20.01
C TYR A 326 3.16 -8.03 -19.32
N SER A 327 4.23 -8.23 -20.07
CA SER A 327 5.62 -8.18 -19.58
C SER A 327 6.54 -7.69 -20.67
N MET A 328 7.56 -6.94 -20.27
CA MET A 328 8.63 -6.46 -21.14
C MET A 328 9.98 -6.99 -20.65
N GLU A 329 10.79 -7.46 -21.58
CA GLU A 329 12.18 -7.84 -21.33
C GLU A 329 13.10 -6.68 -21.71
N ASP A 330 13.96 -6.28 -20.79
CA ASP A 330 15.05 -5.38 -21.10
C ASP A 330 16.09 -6.13 -21.96
N LYS A 331 16.30 -5.65 -23.18
CA LYS A 331 17.18 -6.33 -24.15
C LYS A 331 18.65 -6.42 -23.68
N LYS A 332 19.10 -5.47 -22.85
CA LYS A 332 20.49 -5.36 -22.36
C LYS A 332 20.72 -6.24 -21.13
N THR A 333 19.83 -6.16 -20.14
CA THR A 333 19.99 -6.91 -18.87
C THR A 333 19.32 -8.27 -18.90
N LYS A 334 18.47 -8.54 -19.92
CA LYS A 334 17.58 -9.71 -20.00
C LYS A 334 16.58 -9.82 -18.84
N SER A 335 16.46 -8.76 -18.03
CA SER A 335 15.49 -8.73 -16.94
C SER A 335 14.08 -8.59 -17.49
N LYS A 336 13.16 -9.42 -17.00
CA LYS A 336 11.73 -9.33 -17.31
C LYS A 336 11.04 -8.45 -16.27
N SER A 337 10.15 -7.58 -16.74
CA SER A 337 9.28 -6.74 -15.92
C SER A 337 7.83 -7.03 -16.25
N PHE A 338 6.99 -7.24 -15.24
CA PHE A 338 5.55 -7.41 -15.42
C PHE A 338 4.86 -6.06 -15.42
N LYS A 339 3.78 -5.92 -16.20
CA LYS A 339 3.12 -4.64 -16.46
C LYS A 339 1.61 -4.83 -16.59
N PHE A 340 0.86 -3.82 -16.19
CA PHE A 340 -0.51 -3.63 -16.64
C PHE A 340 -0.58 -2.51 -17.65
N GLY A 341 -1.66 -2.43 -18.40
CA GLY A 341 -1.83 -1.44 -19.44
C GLY A 341 -3.29 -1.09 -19.66
N PHE A 342 -3.62 0.18 -19.52
CA PHE A 342 -4.96 0.70 -19.72
C PHE A 342 -5.06 1.26 -21.13
N VAL A 343 -6.05 0.79 -21.90
CA VAL A 343 -6.34 1.31 -23.24
C VAL A 343 -7.63 2.10 -23.20
N GLN A 344 -7.60 3.31 -23.75
CA GLN A 344 -8.76 4.14 -23.99
C GLN A 344 -8.83 4.54 -25.47
N ASP A 345 -10.00 4.33 -26.07
CA ASP A 345 -10.32 4.73 -27.43
C ASP A 345 -10.88 6.15 -27.44
N GLN A 346 -10.39 7.00 -28.32
CA GLN A 346 -10.93 8.35 -28.49
C GLN A 346 -12.00 8.39 -29.58
N LYS A 347 -12.91 9.36 -29.44
CA LYS A 347 -13.96 9.67 -30.42
C LYS A 347 -13.45 10.09 -31.82
N GLY A 348 -12.14 10.15 -32.04
CA GLY A 348 -11.50 10.43 -33.33
C GLY A 348 -10.63 9.28 -33.87
N GLY A 349 -10.76 8.06 -33.35
CA GLY A 349 -10.07 6.86 -33.84
C GLY A 349 -8.68 6.59 -33.25
N GLY A 350 -8.11 7.53 -32.49
CA GLY A 350 -6.84 7.31 -31.78
C GLY A 350 -7.03 6.48 -30.51
N LYS A 351 -6.10 5.55 -30.25
CA LYS A 351 -6.09 4.75 -29.02
C LYS A 351 -4.92 5.13 -28.13
N PHE A 352 -5.19 5.45 -26.87
CA PHE A 352 -4.15 5.74 -25.89
C PHE A 352 -3.89 4.53 -25.00
N PHE A 353 -2.61 4.27 -24.76
CA PHE A 353 -2.15 3.19 -23.88
C PHE A 353 -1.30 3.75 -22.75
N VAL A 354 -1.73 3.45 -21.52
CA VAL A 354 -1.00 3.78 -20.30
C VAL A 354 -0.45 2.50 -19.70
N PRO A 355 0.82 2.16 -19.99
CA PRO A 355 1.51 1.11 -19.28
C PRO A 355 1.82 1.52 -17.85
N VAL A 356 1.55 0.61 -16.93
CA VAL A 356 1.93 0.70 -15.53
C VAL A 356 2.81 -0.49 -15.18
N ASN A 357 3.77 -0.26 -14.29
CA ASN A 357 4.58 -1.33 -13.74
C ASN A 357 3.71 -2.22 -12.84
N ALA A 358 3.72 -3.53 -12.99
CA ALA A 358 2.87 -4.42 -12.20
C ALA A 358 3.42 -4.70 -10.79
N GLU A 359 4.71 -4.49 -10.55
CA GLU A 359 5.29 -4.62 -9.21
C GLU A 359 5.09 -3.33 -8.44
N THR A 360 5.38 -2.19 -9.08
CA THR A 360 5.32 -0.90 -8.43
C THR A 360 3.98 -0.22 -8.53
N PHE A 361 3.09 -0.68 -9.41
CA PHE A 361 1.82 -0.03 -9.70
C PHE A 361 2.05 1.47 -9.95
N GLU A 362 3.03 1.80 -10.80
CA GLU A 362 3.36 3.17 -11.18
C GLU A 362 3.17 3.37 -12.67
N ILE A 363 2.65 4.54 -13.08
CA ILE A 363 2.58 4.92 -14.49
C ILE A 363 3.99 5.04 -15.04
N GLU A 364 4.28 4.28 -16.09
CA GLU A 364 5.59 4.32 -16.73
C GLU A 364 5.60 5.30 -17.91
N ASN A 365 4.50 5.34 -18.66
CA ASN A 365 4.39 6.15 -19.86
C ASN A 365 2.93 6.32 -20.30
N LEU A 366 2.74 7.07 -21.37
CA LEU A 366 1.54 7.19 -22.18
C LEU A 366 1.96 7.16 -23.65
N PHE A 367 1.34 6.25 -24.41
CA PHE A 367 1.58 6.02 -25.83
C PHE A 367 0.29 6.23 -26.62
N LEU A 368 0.41 6.75 -27.83
CA LEU A 368 -0.60 6.55 -28.86
C LEU A 368 -0.32 5.19 -29.51
N LEU A 369 -1.32 4.32 -29.58
CA LEU A 369 -1.23 3.06 -30.31
C LEU A 369 -1.64 3.30 -31.76
N GLU A 370 -0.75 2.93 -32.68
CA GLU A 370 -0.97 3.03 -34.12
C GLU A 370 -1.53 1.72 -34.70
N ILE A 371 -1.48 0.61 -33.95
CA ILE A 371 -1.84 -0.72 -34.43
C ILE A 371 -2.55 -1.52 -33.33
N ASP A 372 -3.75 -2.01 -33.62
CA ASP A 372 -4.60 -2.79 -32.70
C ASP A 372 -4.01 -4.17 -32.32
N SER A 373 -3.29 -4.81 -33.26
CA SER A 373 -2.84 -6.20 -33.12
C SER A 373 -1.89 -6.47 -31.94
N ILE A 374 -1.20 -5.45 -31.42
CA ILE A 374 -0.20 -5.65 -30.36
C ILE A 374 -0.90 -5.95 -29.02
N THR A 375 -2.00 -5.27 -28.71
CA THR A 375 -2.70 -5.43 -27.43
C THR A 375 -3.56 -6.69 -27.37
N ASP A 376 -4.11 -7.15 -28.49
CA ASP A 376 -4.94 -8.35 -28.56
C ASP A 376 -4.16 -9.65 -28.27
N SER A 377 -2.82 -9.57 -28.29
CA SER A 377 -1.90 -10.65 -27.95
C SER A 377 -1.53 -10.73 -26.45
N LEU A 378 -2.05 -9.82 -25.64
CA LEU A 378 -1.78 -9.71 -24.20
C LEU A 378 -2.92 -10.34 -23.39
N LEU A 379 -2.65 -10.69 -22.12
CA LEU A 379 -3.69 -11.19 -21.23
C LEU A 379 -4.70 -10.07 -20.96
N LYS A 380 -5.99 -10.36 -21.13
CA LYS A 380 -7.05 -9.40 -20.85
C LYS A 380 -7.51 -9.55 -19.42
N VAL A 381 -7.80 -8.43 -18.75
CA VAL A 381 -8.51 -8.45 -17.48
C VAL A 381 -9.96 -8.06 -17.76
N THR A 382 -10.89 -8.94 -17.44
CA THR A 382 -12.34 -8.72 -17.62
C THR A 382 -13.06 -8.47 -16.31
#